data_AF-A0A800G7W5-F1
#
_entry.id   AF-A0A800G7W5-F1
#
_cell.length_a   1.000
_cell.length_b   1.000
_cell.length_c   1.000
_cell.angle_alpha   90.00
_cell.angle_beta   90.00
_cell.angle_gamma   90.00
#
_symmetry.space_group_name_H-M   'P 1'
#
loop_
_entity.id
_entity.type
_entity.pdbx_description
1 polymer ?
#
loop_
_entity_poly.entity_id
_entity_poly.type
_entity_poly.pdbx_seq_one_letter_code
_entity_poly.pdbx_strand_id
1 'polypeptide(L)'
;MLGQIALVGGDEFRRGCEEMDREIMRASGKDPAKVVVVPTAAVTGPAKAANDGATHFGALGGDANQLMLLERSHAEDANFFGAATLADLVYFTGGSPEHLLETIQGSPFFSALMELVDDGGVLAGSSAGAMAMGSMMRRPRAGGWVESLGVVADVAVLPHHEKRDQAETSKELQVSAPTGLTFLGIDARTGVLGLPDNWRVVGSGRVTVYQGSEWQIFNSGDQLPTGF
;
A
#
# COMPACT_ATOMS: atom_id res chain seq x y z
N MET A 1 0.48 18.20 -10.18
CA MET A 1 1.64 17.30 -10.02
C MET A 1 1.08 15.90 -10.06
N LEU A 2 1.80 14.91 -10.61
CA LEU A 2 1.35 13.52 -10.52
C LEU A 2 1.28 13.09 -9.05
N GLY A 3 0.32 12.24 -8.73
CA GLY A 3 0.14 11.70 -7.39
C GLY A 3 1.30 10.83 -6.96
N GLN A 4 1.31 10.44 -5.69
CA GLN A 4 2.33 9.54 -5.16
C GLN A 4 1.70 8.26 -4.63
N ILE A 5 2.50 7.21 -4.65
CA ILE A 5 2.12 5.89 -4.16
C ILE A 5 2.96 5.60 -2.93
N ALA A 6 2.35 4.99 -1.91
CA ALA A 6 3.07 4.45 -0.76
C ALA A 6 2.74 2.97 -0.52
N LEU A 7 3.77 2.14 -0.49
CA LEU A 7 3.67 0.71 -0.19
C LEU A 7 4.32 0.45 1.17
N VAL A 8 3.52 0.06 2.18
CA VAL A 8 3.95 -0.06 3.58
C VAL A 8 3.96 -1.54 4.02
N GLY A 9 5.00 -1.93 4.75
CA GLY A 9 5.27 -3.31 5.12
C GLY A 9 4.42 -3.89 6.24
N GLY A 10 3.59 -3.09 6.93
CA GLY A 10 2.71 -3.54 8.00
C GLY A 10 2.90 -2.82 9.34
N ASP A 11 2.14 -3.26 10.36
CA ASP A 11 2.02 -2.62 11.67
C ASP A 11 1.64 -1.13 11.58
N GLU A 12 0.78 -0.79 10.63
CA GLU A 12 0.29 0.58 10.43
C GLU A 12 -0.34 1.17 11.70
N PHE A 13 -0.24 2.49 11.82
CA PHE A 13 -0.86 3.28 12.89
C PHE A 13 -0.37 2.97 14.31
N ARG A 14 0.73 2.23 14.44
CA ARG A 14 1.38 1.95 15.72
C ARG A 14 2.50 2.94 16.02
N ARG A 15 2.98 2.90 17.26
CA ARG A 15 4.17 3.66 17.67
C ARG A 15 5.38 3.29 16.80
N GLY A 16 6.02 4.31 16.23
CA GLY A 16 7.12 4.21 15.29
C GLY A 16 6.71 4.46 13.83
N CYS A 17 5.43 4.59 13.51
CA CYS A 17 4.96 4.94 12.17
C CYS A 17 4.82 6.45 11.94
N GLU A 18 4.84 7.26 13.02
CA GLU A 18 4.41 8.66 12.97
C GLU A 18 5.21 9.52 11.98
N GLU A 19 6.50 9.27 11.82
CA GLU A 19 7.36 10.01 10.88
C GLU A 19 7.07 9.59 9.43
N MET A 20 7.03 8.28 9.18
CA MET A 20 6.69 7.70 7.87
C MET A 20 5.31 8.16 7.39
N ASP A 21 4.28 8.00 8.22
CA ASP A 21 2.90 8.34 7.88
C ASP A 21 2.73 9.86 7.71
N ARG A 22 3.53 10.67 8.41
CA ARG A 22 3.59 12.13 8.20
C ARG A 22 4.22 12.48 6.85
N GLU A 23 5.27 11.77 6.43
CA GLU A 23 5.84 11.94 5.08
C GLU A 23 4.84 11.55 3.98
N ILE A 24 4.17 10.40 4.13
CA ILE A 24 3.12 9.93 3.21
C ILE A 24 1.99 10.96 3.12
N MET A 25 1.51 11.46 4.26
CA MET A 25 0.45 12.48 4.28
C MET A 25 0.87 13.78 3.60
N ARG A 26 2.10 14.25 3.87
CA ARG A 26 2.65 15.48 3.28
C ARG A 26 2.92 15.37 1.78
N ALA A 27 3.06 14.15 1.24
CA ALA A 27 3.27 13.91 -0.18
C ALA A 27 2.13 14.47 -1.05
N SER A 28 0.93 14.64 -0.48
CA SER A 28 -0.21 15.31 -1.14
C SER A 28 -0.03 16.82 -1.35
N GLY A 29 0.90 17.45 -0.62
CA GLY A 29 1.13 18.89 -0.66
C GLY A 29 0.03 19.75 -0.01
N LYS A 30 -0.87 19.14 0.77
CA LYS A 30 -1.97 19.84 1.48
C LYS A 30 -1.73 19.90 2.99
N ASP A 31 -2.25 20.95 3.62
CA ASP A 31 -2.17 21.16 5.08
C ASP A 31 -3.41 21.94 5.58
N PRO A 32 -4.33 21.31 6.34
CA PRO A 32 -4.36 19.88 6.63
C PRO A 32 -4.66 19.07 5.36
N ALA A 33 -4.05 17.89 5.23
CA ALA A 33 -4.41 16.94 4.19
C ALA A 33 -5.69 16.18 4.58
N LYS A 34 -6.62 16.02 3.62
CA LYS A 34 -7.80 15.17 3.78
C LYS A 34 -7.41 13.72 3.61
N VAL A 35 -7.53 12.93 4.67
CA VAL A 35 -7.15 11.52 4.67
C VAL A 35 -8.41 10.67 4.76
N VAL A 36 -8.53 9.67 3.88
CA VAL A 36 -9.59 8.66 3.95
C VAL A 36 -8.97 7.29 4.22
N VAL A 37 -9.34 6.69 5.35
CA VAL A 37 -8.92 5.34 5.72
C VAL A 37 -9.96 4.33 5.26
N VAL A 38 -9.51 3.35 4.47
CA VAL A 38 -10.35 2.33 3.84
C VAL A 38 -9.98 0.96 4.41
N PRO A 39 -10.83 0.39 5.29
CA PRO A 39 -10.49 -0.81 6.05
C PRO A 39 -10.93 -2.10 5.36
N THR A 40 -11.12 -2.10 4.04
CA THR A 40 -11.70 -3.23 3.29
C THR A 40 -10.98 -4.55 3.56
N ALA A 41 -9.66 -4.53 3.64
CA ALA A 41 -8.88 -5.73 3.94
C ALA A 41 -9.14 -6.30 5.35
N ALA A 42 -9.53 -5.47 6.33
CA ALA A 42 -9.63 -5.83 7.74
C ALA A 42 -10.93 -6.61 8.08
N VAL A 43 -11.14 -7.78 7.45
CA VAL A 43 -12.37 -8.59 7.54
C VAL A 43 -12.92 -8.81 8.96
N THR A 44 -12.05 -9.04 9.95
CA THR A 44 -12.48 -9.37 11.33
C THR A 44 -12.68 -8.15 12.23
N GLY A 45 -12.19 -6.97 11.84
CA GLY A 45 -12.20 -5.78 12.69
C GLY A 45 -12.13 -4.47 11.91
N PRO A 46 -12.98 -4.25 10.91
CA PRO A 46 -12.83 -3.11 10.00
C PRO A 46 -13.08 -1.78 10.72
N ALA A 47 -14.05 -1.73 11.65
CA ALA A 47 -14.33 -0.52 12.43
C ALA A 47 -13.14 -0.10 13.30
N LYS A 48 -12.44 -1.07 13.90
CA LYS A 48 -11.23 -0.80 14.69
C LYS A 48 -10.11 -0.30 13.78
N ALA A 49 -9.86 -0.97 12.66
CA ALA A 49 -8.81 -0.57 11.72
C ALA A 49 -9.04 0.86 11.17
N ALA A 50 -10.28 1.19 10.82
CA ALA A 50 -10.64 2.54 10.36
C ALA A 50 -10.46 3.58 11.46
N ASN A 51 -10.91 3.28 12.69
CA ASN A 51 -10.77 4.17 13.82
C ASN A 51 -9.30 4.42 14.20
N ASP A 52 -8.49 3.38 14.23
CA ASP A 52 -7.06 3.49 14.52
C ASP A 52 -6.37 4.40 13.50
N GLY A 53 -6.65 4.21 12.20
CA GLY A 53 -6.10 5.06 11.14
C GLY A 53 -6.58 6.51 11.20
N ALA A 54 -7.88 6.75 11.37
CA ALA A 54 -8.42 8.10 11.47
C ALA A 54 -7.88 8.85 12.70
N THR A 55 -7.77 8.15 13.84
CA THR A 55 -7.17 8.71 15.06
C THR A 55 -5.69 9.03 14.85
N HIS A 56 -4.95 8.12 14.20
CA HIS A 56 -3.53 8.28 13.93
C HIS A 56 -3.26 9.51 13.04
N PHE A 57 -3.87 9.57 11.86
CA PHE A 57 -3.67 10.70 10.94
C PHE A 57 -4.21 12.02 11.52
N GLY A 58 -5.31 11.99 12.28
CA GLY A 58 -5.77 13.15 13.04
C GLY A 58 -4.73 13.67 14.04
N ALA A 59 -4.07 12.77 14.77
CA ALA A 59 -2.98 13.13 15.69
C ALA A 59 -1.72 13.65 14.95
N LEU A 60 -1.52 13.27 13.68
CA LEU A 60 -0.46 13.81 12.83
C LEU A 60 -0.79 15.18 12.25
N GLY A 61 -2.05 15.65 12.35
CA GLY A 61 -2.52 16.95 11.87
C GLY A 61 -3.35 16.90 10.58
N GLY A 62 -3.75 15.72 10.11
CA GLY A 62 -4.65 15.56 8.97
C GLY A 62 -6.13 15.71 9.32
N ASP A 63 -6.96 16.02 8.32
CA ASP A 63 -8.42 15.91 8.39
C ASP A 63 -8.83 14.49 7.99
N ALA A 64 -8.79 13.58 8.96
CA ALA A 64 -8.88 12.15 8.71
C ALA A 64 -10.30 11.60 8.94
N ASN A 65 -10.83 10.90 7.95
CA ASN A 65 -12.16 10.30 7.94
C ASN A 65 -12.09 8.81 7.57
N GLN A 66 -13.16 8.08 7.86
CA GLN A 66 -13.29 6.65 7.58
C GLN A 66 -14.23 6.44 6.40
N LEU A 67 -13.86 5.57 5.47
CA LEU A 67 -14.78 5.06 4.45
C LEU A 67 -14.96 3.55 4.68
N MET A 68 -16.11 3.16 5.24
CA MET A 68 -16.46 1.78 5.54
C MET A 68 -16.88 0.99 4.29
N LEU A 69 -16.07 1.04 3.23
CA LEU A 69 -16.25 0.27 2.00
C LEU A 69 -15.79 -1.18 2.27
N LEU A 70 -16.73 -2.05 2.66
CA LEU A 70 -16.42 -3.42 3.11
C LEU A 70 -16.76 -4.53 2.10
N GLU A 71 -17.59 -4.23 1.12
CA GLU A 71 -18.16 -5.19 0.16
C GLU A 71 -18.27 -4.55 -1.23
N ARG A 72 -18.39 -5.39 -2.25
CA ARG A 72 -18.32 -4.97 -3.66
C ARG A 72 -19.42 -3.96 -4.04
N SER A 73 -20.62 -4.13 -3.52
CA SER A 73 -21.75 -3.18 -3.66
C SER A 73 -21.37 -1.74 -3.26
N HIS A 74 -20.57 -1.57 -2.20
CA HIS A 74 -20.09 -0.25 -1.79
C HIS A 74 -19.08 0.35 -2.79
N ALA A 75 -18.26 -0.48 -3.42
CA ALA A 75 -17.31 -0.06 -4.45
C ALA A 75 -17.98 0.27 -5.80
N GLU A 76 -19.20 -0.24 -6.00
CA GLU A 76 -20.03 -0.02 -7.19
C GLU A 76 -20.98 1.19 -7.06
N ASP A 77 -21.24 1.68 -5.84
CA ASP A 77 -22.13 2.82 -5.59
C ASP A 77 -21.37 4.14 -5.42
N ALA A 78 -21.41 5.00 -6.44
CA ALA A 78 -20.79 6.32 -6.40
C ALA A 78 -21.37 7.24 -5.31
N ASN A 79 -22.60 7.03 -4.85
CA ASN A 79 -23.13 7.79 -3.71
C ASN A 79 -22.48 7.37 -2.39
N PHE A 80 -21.98 6.13 -2.32
CA PHE A 80 -21.30 5.61 -1.14
C PHE A 80 -19.88 6.15 -1.02
N PHE A 81 -19.08 6.04 -2.09
CA PHE A 81 -17.67 6.43 -2.06
C PHE A 81 -17.40 7.85 -2.56
N GLY A 82 -18.39 8.55 -3.13
CA GLY A 82 -18.17 9.82 -3.84
C GLY A 82 -17.52 10.91 -2.99
N ALA A 83 -17.74 10.92 -1.66
CA ALA A 83 -17.04 11.86 -0.79
C ALA A 83 -15.53 11.59 -0.69
N ALA A 84 -15.09 10.35 -0.87
CA ALA A 84 -13.69 9.95 -0.79
C ALA A 84 -12.87 10.37 -2.01
N THR A 85 -13.50 10.72 -3.14
CA THR A 85 -12.79 11.25 -4.31
C THR A 85 -12.23 12.66 -4.08
N LEU A 86 -12.67 13.34 -3.02
CA LEU A 86 -12.16 14.63 -2.57
C LEU A 86 -10.98 14.52 -1.60
N ALA A 87 -10.51 13.30 -1.33
CA ALA A 87 -9.39 13.06 -0.43
C ALA A 87 -8.06 13.45 -1.10
N ASP A 88 -7.11 13.87 -0.27
CA ASP A 88 -5.73 14.14 -0.68
C ASP A 88 -4.85 12.89 -0.49
N LEU A 89 -5.27 11.99 0.41
CA LEU A 89 -4.68 10.67 0.67
C LEU A 89 -5.78 9.65 0.91
N VAL A 90 -5.74 8.52 0.17
CA VAL A 90 -6.51 7.32 0.48
C VAL A 90 -5.55 6.25 1.00
N TYR A 91 -5.88 5.64 2.15
CA TYR A 91 -5.05 4.63 2.80
C TYR A 91 -5.80 3.30 2.99
N PHE A 92 -5.33 2.24 2.33
CA PHE A 92 -5.79 0.88 2.56
C PHE A 92 -5.10 0.24 3.76
N THR A 93 -5.89 -0.25 4.73
CA THR A 93 -5.35 -0.96 5.89
C THR A 93 -4.93 -2.39 5.54
N GLY A 94 -4.24 -3.05 6.46
CA GLY A 94 -3.90 -4.48 6.40
C GLY A 94 -5.10 -5.40 6.65
N GLY A 95 -4.90 -6.70 6.41
CA GLY A 95 -5.90 -7.75 6.57
C GLY A 95 -5.81 -8.84 5.50
N SER A 96 -6.90 -9.11 4.77
CA SER A 96 -6.91 -10.04 3.64
C SER A 96 -6.72 -9.29 2.31
N PRO A 97 -5.59 -9.52 1.61
CA PRO A 97 -5.37 -8.93 0.30
C PRO A 97 -6.33 -9.51 -0.75
N GLU A 98 -6.75 -10.78 -0.61
CA GLU A 98 -7.73 -11.39 -1.52
C GLU A 98 -9.10 -10.71 -1.40
N HIS A 99 -9.59 -10.46 -0.18
CA HIS A 99 -10.88 -9.78 0.02
C HIS A 99 -10.84 -8.34 -0.50
N LEU A 100 -9.73 -7.63 -0.29
CA LEU A 100 -9.53 -6.29 -0.84
C LEU A 100 -9.57 -6.32 -2.37
N LEU A 101 -8.82 -7.23 -3.00
CA LEU A 101 -8.81 -7.37 -4.45
C LEU A 101 -10.20 -7.68 -5.01
N GLU A 102 -10.88 -8.70 -4.49
CA GLU A 102 -12.22 -9.12 -4.95
C GLU A 102 -13.27 -8.00 -4.83
N THR A 103 -13.12 -7.15 -3.81
CA THR A 103 -14.02 -6.01 -3.56
C THR A 103 -13.77 -4.84 -4.52
N ILE A 104 -12.50 -4.52 -4.78
CA ILE A 104 -12.11 -3.26 -5.44
C ILE A 104 -11.87 -3.45 -6.94
N GLN A 105 -11.40 -4.62 -7.39
CA GLN A 105 -10.98 -4.84 -8.77
C GLN A 105 -12.10 -4.57 -9.78
N GLY A 106 -11.81 -3.70 -10.74
CA GLY A 106 -12.72 -3.33 -11.83
C GLY A 106 -13.96 -2.56 -11.38
N SER A 107 -13.97 -2.05 -10.14
CA SER A 107 -15.08 -1.26 -9.61
C SER A 107 -14.97 0.22 -10.01
N PRO A 108 -16.10 0.96 -10.04
CA PRO A 108 -16.11 2.43 -10.14
C PRO A 108 -15.22 3.12 -9.10
N PHE A 109 -15.17 2.61 -7.87
CA PHE A 109 -14.27 3.14 -6.84
C PHE A 109 -12.80 3.02 -7.24
N PHE A 110 -12.38 1.90 -7.83
CA PHE A 110 -11.01 1.74 -8.30
C PHE A 110 -10.65 2.76 -9.40
N SER A 111 -11.55 2.98 -10.36
CA SER A 111 -11.36 4.03 -11.37
C SER A 111 -11.19 5.41 -10.74
N ALA A 112 -12.03 5.74 -9.75
CA ALA A 112 -11.93 7.00 -8.99
C ALA A 112 -10.61 7.13 -8.21
N LEU A 113 -10.03 6.03 -7.71
CA LEU A 113 -8.72 6.07 -7.06
C LEU A 113 -7.60 6.36 -8.06
N MET A 114 -7.67 5.81 -9.27
CA MET A 114 -6.69 6.10 -10.31
C MET A 114 -6.78 7.55 -10.76
N GLU A 115 -8.00 8.09 -10.93
CA GLU A 115 -8.21 9.52 -11.20
C GLU A 115 -7.65 10.41 -10.08
N LEU A 116 -7.87 10.02 -8.80
CA LEU A 116 -7.30 10.73 -7.65
C LEU A 116 -5.76 10.77 -7.70
N VAL A 117 -5.11 9.66 -8.07
CA VAL A 117 -3.65 9.62 -8.21
C VAL A 117 -3.20 10.49 -9.41
N ASP A 118 -3.89 10.43 -10.54
CA ASP A 118 -3.58 11.24 -11.71
C ASP A 118 -3.68 12.76 -11.40
N ASP A 119 -4.62 13.14 -10.52
CA ASP A 119 -4.84 14.52 -10.08
C ASP A 119 -3.89 15.01 -8.97
N GLY A 120 -2.95 14.17 -8.53
CA GLY A 120 -1.94 14.56 -7.53
C GLY A 120 -2.19 14.07 -6.12
N GLY A 121 -3.24 13.27 -5.91
CA GLY A 121 -3.52 12.62 -4.63
C GLY A 121 -2.54 11.48 -4.31
N VAL A 122 -2.56 11.02 -3.07
CA VAL A 122 -1.71 9.93 -2.61
C VAL A 122 -2.55 8.67 -2.41
N LEU A 123 -2.07 7.54 -2.94
CA LEU A 123 -2.64 6.23 -2.64
C LEU A 123 -1.63 5.41 -1.83
N ALA A 124 -2.02 5.01 -0.64
CA ALA A 124 -1.19 4.25 0.27
C ALA A 124 -1.85 2.93 0.65
N GLY A 125 -1.03 1.91 0.93
CA GLY A 125 -1.51 0.64 1.43
C GLY A 125 -0.52 0.00 2.39
N SER A 126 -1.03 -0.62 3.45
CA SER A 126 -0.22 -1.39 4.40
C SER A 126 -0.47 -2.88 4.31
N SER A 127 0.60 -3.68 4.31
CA SER A 127 0.54 -5.14 4.31
C SER A 127 -0.36 -5.65 3.18
N ALA A 128 -1.56 -6.16 3.46
CA ALA A 128 -2.54 -6.54 2.46
C ALA A 128 -2.89 -5.42 1.45
N GLY A 129 -2.97 -4.16 1.91
CA GLY A 129 -3.17 -3.01 1.04
C GLY A 129 -2.02 -2.83 0.05
N ALA A 130 -0.78 -2.91 0.52
CA ALA A 130 0.41 -2.82 -0.33
C ALA A 130 0.49 -3.98 -1.33
N MET A 131 0.18 -5.20 -0.89
CA MET A 131 0.12 -6.38 -1.76
C MET A 131 -0.90 -6.21 -2.88
N ALA A 132 -2.09 -5.68 -2.56
CA ALA A 132 -3.15 -5.50 -3.55
C ALA A 132 -2.80 -4.45 -4.61
N MET A 133 -1.95 -3.48 -4.29
CA MET A 133 -1.55 -2.40 -5.20
C MET A 133 -0.50 -2.82 -6.24
N GLY A 134 0.23 -3.91 -6.03
CA GLY A 134 1.16 -4.45 -7.04
C GLY A 134 0.45 -4.97 -8.30
N SER A 135 1.21 -5.35 -9.31
CA SER A 135 0.68 -6.05 -10.50
C SER A 135 0.33 -7.50 -10.19
N MET A 136 1.09 -8.12 -9.28
CA MET A 136 0.90 -9.50 -8.83
C MET A 136 1.00 -9.57 -7.31
N MET A 137 0.27 -10.50 -6.71
CA MET A 137 0.40 -10.82 -5.29
C MET A 137 0.36 -12.31 -5.02
N ARG A 138 1.08 -12.75 -3.99
CA ARG A 138 0.99 -14.13 -3.49
C ARG A 138 -0.19 -14.23 -2.53
N ARG A 139 -1.10 -15.18 -2.75
CA ARG A 139 -2.25 -15.40 -1.86
C ARG A 139 -1.80 -16.00 -0.52
N PRO A 140 -1.96 -15.31 0.63
CA PRO A 140 -1.51 -15.84 1.91
C PRO A 140 -2.16 -17.16 2.31
N ARG A 141 -3.45 -17.36 1.97
CA ARG A 141 -4.21 -18.56 2.38
C ARG A 141 -4.12 -19.70 1.36
N ALA A 142 -4.42 -19.39 0.10
CA ALA A 142 -4.51 -20.40 -0.95
C ALA A 142 -3.14 -20.74 -1.58
N GLY A 143 -2.12 -19.90 -1.35
CA GLY A 143 -0.86 -19.98 -2.07
C GLY A 143 -1.00 -19.64 -3.56
N GLY A 144 0.14 -19.66 -4.24
CA GLY A 144 0.25 -19.24 -5.63
C GLY A 144 0.16 -17.73 -5.82
N TRP A 145 0.45 -17.32 -7.06
CA TRP A 145 0.48 -15.93 -7.50
C TRP A 145 -0.77 -15.63 -8.34
N VAL A 146 -1.32 -14.44 -8.15
CA VAL A 146 -2.48 -13.94 -8.91
C VAL A 146 -2.21 -12.49 -9.33
N GLU A 147 -2.83 -12.08 -10.44
CA GLU A 147 -2.92 -10.67 -10.80
C GLU A 147 -3.65 -9.89 -9.71
N SER A 148 -3.20 -8.66 -9.47
CA SER A 148 -3.76 -7.78 -8.46
C SER A 148 -4.27 -6.49 -9.08
N LEU A 149 -4.40 -5.39 -8.32
CA LEU A 149 -4.98 -4.15 -8.85
C LEU A 149 -4.10 -3.50 -9.94
N GLY A 150 -2.79 -3.76 -9.94
CA GLY A 150 -1.89 -3.22 -10.95
C GLY A 150 -1.71 -1.71 -10.86
N VAL A 151 -1.81 -1.13 -9.66
CA VAL A 151 -1.49 0.28 -9.42
C VAL A 151 -0.01 0.55 -9.71
N VAL A 152 0.85 -0.39 -9.31
CA VAL A 152 2.28 -0.38 -9.66
C VAL A 152 2.55 -1.56 -10.58
N ALA A 153 2.88 -1.27 -11.84
CA ALA A 153 3.23 -2.28 -12.83
C ALA A 153 4.48 -3.05 -12.42
N ASP A 154 4.57 -4.33 -12.82
CA ASP A 154 5.75 -5.19 -12.65
C ASP A 154 6.33 -5.29 -11.21
N VAL A 155 5.55 -4.92 -10.20
CA VAL A 155 5.94 -4.96 -8.78
C VAL A 155 5.04 -5.90 -7.98
N ALA A 156 5.65 -6.65 -7.08
CA ALA A 156 4.95 -7.41 -6.05
C ALA A 156 5.53 -7.13 -4.65
N VAL A 157 4.67 -6.90 -3.66
CA VAL A 157 5.07 -6.57 -2.30
C VAL A 157 5.08 -7.81 -1.40
N LEU A 158 6.15 -7.97 -0.63
CA LEU A 158 6.33 -8.96 0.43
C LEU A 158 6.37 -8.21 1.78
N PRO A 159 5.24 -8.01 2.47
CA PRO A 159 5.20 -7.29 3.73
C PRO A 159 5.76 -8.13 4.89
N HIS A 160 6.02 -7.48 6.04
CA HIS A 160 6.56 -8.10 7.25
C HIS A 160 7.88 -8.87 7.00
N HIS A 161 8.82 -8.20 6.31
CA HIS A 161 10.03 -8.83 5.79
C HIS A 161 11.20 -8.93 6.79
N GLU A 162 11.04 -8.45 8.03
CA GLU A 162 12.14 -8.20 8.97
C GLU A 162 12.92 -9.45 9.37
N LYS A 163 12.23 -10.60 9.34
CA LYS A 163 12.74 -11.89 9.80
C LYS A 163 13.02 -12.86 8.65
N ARG A 164 12.95 -12.39 7.41
CA ARG A 164 13.14 -13.22 6.22
C ARG A 164 14.63 -13.27 5.86
N ASP A 165 15.11 -14.47 5.58
CA ASP A 165 16.42 -14.66 4.96
C ASP A 165 16.33 -14.32 3.46
N GLN A 166 17.25 -13.50 2.99
CA GLN A 166 17.21 -12.99 1.61
C GLN A 166 17.57 -14.07 0.59
N ALA A 167 18.51 -14.97 0.91
CA ALA A 167 18.93 -16.03 -0.01
C ALA A 167 17.82 -17.09 -0.15
N GLU A 168 17.18 -17.47 0.95
CA GLU A 168 16.01 -18.36 0.93
C GLU A 168 14.83 -17.72 0.20
N THR A 169 14.56 -16.43 0.47
CA THR A 169 13.47 -15.71 -0.21
C THR A 169 13.72 -15.60 -1.72
N SER A 170 14.93 -15.23 -2.15
CA SER A 170 15.31 -15.19 -3.57
C SER A 170 15.10 -16.56 -4.24
N LYS A 171 15.52 -17.65 -3.60
CA LYS A 171 15.32 -19.02 -4.11
C LYS A 171 13.85 -19.40 -4.22
N GLU A 172 13.03 -19.05 -3.23
CA GLU A 172 11.58 -19.28 -3.27
C GLU A 172 10.90 -18.52 -4.42
N LEU A 173 11.30 -17.27 -4.65
CA LEU A 173 10.78 -16.45 -5.74
C LEU A 173 11.16 -17.03 -7.10
N GLN A 174 12.41 -17.44 -7.30
CA GLN A 174 12.86 -18.08 -8.55
C GLN A 174 12.09 -19.36 -8.91
N VAL A 175 11.61 -20.10 -7.90
CA VAL A 175 10.87 -21.35 -8.11
C VAL A 175 9.38 -21.11 -8.34
N SER A 176 8.79 -20.15 -7.62
CA SER A 176 7.34 -20.04 -7.50
C SER A 176 6.75 -18.82 -8.19
N ALA A 177 7.52 -17.76 -8.38
CA ALA A 177 7.01 -16.47 -8.83
C ALA A 177 7.09 -16.31 -10.35
N PRO A 178 6.18 -15.52 -10.95
CA PRO A 178 6.28 -15.12 -12.34
C PRO A 178 7.60 -14.39 -12.62
N THR A 179 8.15 -14.59 -13.82
CA THR A 179 9.34 -13.87 -14.28
C THR A 179 9.00 -12.42 -14.65
N GLY A 180 9.97 -11.52 -14.52
CA GLY A 180 9.83 -10.12 -14.96
C GLY A 180 9.31 -9.16 -13.89
N LEU A 181 9.06 -9.65 -12.67
CA LEU A 181 8.66 -8.81 -11.54
C LEU A 181 9.86 -8.35 -10.71
N THR A 182 9.75 -7.15 -10.16
CA THR A 182 10.54 -6.69 -9.02
C THR A 182 9.77 -6.98 -7.73
N PHE A 183 10.41 -7.66 -6.77
CA PHE A 183 9.78 -7.95 -5.47
C PHE A 183 10.32 -7.02 -4.39
N LEU A 184 9.42 -6.36 -3.68
CA LEU A 184 9.75 -5.45 -2.58
C LEU A 184 9.46 -6.14 -1.25
N GLY A 185 10.51 -6.64 -0.59
CA GLY A 185 10.47 -7.07 0.80
C GLY A 185 10.50 -5.87 1.73
N ILE A 186 9.38 -5.56 2.38
CA ILE A 186 9.24 -4.35 3.20
C ILE A 186 9.04 -4.74 4.66
N ASP A 187 9.96 -4.29 5.51
CA ASP A 187 9.85 -4.41 6.97
C ASP A 187 8.61 -3.64 7.49
N ALA A 188 7.99 -4.08 8.58
CA ALA A 188 6.89 -3.34 9.19
C ALA A 188 7.36 -1.97 9.69
N ARG A 189 6.44 -1.01 9.75
CA ARG A 189 6.73 0.42 10.05
C ARG A 189 7.78 1.02 9.12
N THR A 190 7.83 0.51 7.89
CA THR A 190 8.69 0.92 6.79
C THR A 190 7.85 0.90 5.52
N GLY A 191 8.19 1.74 4.55
CA GLY A 191 7.56 1.74 3.25
C GLY A 191 8.45 2.34 2.18
N VAL A 192 7.93 2.34 0.97
CA VAL A 192 8.47 3.11 -0.16
C VAL A 192 7.45 4.15 -0.56
N LEU A 193 7.90 5.36 -0.84
CA LEU A 193 7.08 6.50 -1.23
C LEU A 193 7.63 7.10 -2.52
N GLY A 194 6.75 7.30 -3.50
CA GLY A 194 7.11 7.99 -4.74
C GLY A 194 6.28 7.53 -5.92
N LEU A 195 6.96 7.43 -7.06
CA LEU A 195 6.41 6.99 -8.33
C LEU A 195 7.30 5.86 -8.88
N PRO A 196 6.80 5.05 -9.84
CA PRO A 196 7.66 4.19 -10.63
C PRO A 196 8.91 4.93 -11.10
N ASP A 197 10.07 4.26 -11.03
CA ASP A 197 11.41 4.79 -11.28
C ASP A 197 11.93 5.88 -10.30
N ASN A 198 11.17 6.27 -9.27
CA ASN A 198 11.59 7.29 -8.31
C ASN A 198 11.01 7.03 -6.91
N TRP A 199 11.48 5.95 -6.29
CA TRP A 199 11.06 5.51 -4.96
C TRP A 199 12.08 5.86 -3.89
N ARG A 200 11.61 6.47 -2.80
CA ARG A 200 12.39 6.66 -1.58
C ARG A 200 11.90 5.75 -0.47
N VAL A 201 12.82 5.16 0.30
CA VAL A 201 12.47 4.42 1.51
C VAL A 201 12.12 5.38 2.65
N VAL A 202 11.02 5.07 3.36
CA VAL A 202 10.54 5.82 4.52
C VAL A 202 10.30 4.89 5.71
N GLY A 203 10.38 5.40 6.93
CA GLY A 203 10.17 4.63 8.15
C GLY A 203 11.45 4.06 8.76
N SER A 204 11.31 3.05 9.63
CA SER A 204 12.33 2.68 10.62
C SER A 204 13.08 1.37 10.36
N GLY A 205 12.56 0.53 9.47
CA GLY A 205 13.19 -0.73 9.05
C GLY A 205 13.86 -0.61 7.69
N ARG A 206 13.86 -1.72 6.94
CA ARG A 206 14.55 -1.83 5.64
C ARG A 206 13.60 -2.25 4.53
N VAL A 207 14.04 -1.96 3.31
CA VAL A 207 13.44 -2.49 2.08
C VAL A 207 14.46 -3.35 1.37
N THR A 208 14.08 -4.57 1.03
CA THR A 208 14.89 -5.46 0.18
C THR A 208 14.26 -5.53 -1.20
N VAL A 209 15.01 -5.16 -2.23
CA VAL A 209 14.60 -5.25 -3.63
C VAL A 209 15.17 -6.54 -4.20
N TYR A 210 14.32 -7.44 -4.72
CA TYR A 210 14.72 -8.67 -5.40
C TYR A 210 14.46 -8.57 -6.89
N GLN A 211 15.47 -8.88 -7.70
CA GLN A 211 15.39 -8.91 -9.16
C GLN A 211 16.16 -10.13 -9.69
N GLY A 212 15.45 -11.07 -10.29
CA GLY A 212 16.04 -12.35 -10.70
C GLY A 212 16.59 -13.13 -9.52
N SER A 213 17.89 -13.42 -9.52
CA SER A 213 18.59 -14.09 -8.41
C SER A 213 19.20 -13.13 -7.38
N GLU A 214 19.31 -11.84 -7.72
CA GLU A 214 20.02 -10.84 -6.94
C GLU A 214 19.06 -10.07 -6.02
N TRP A 215 19.62 -9.51 -4.95
CA TRP A 215 18.89 -8.60 -4.07
C TRP A 215 19.77 -7.49 -3.52
N GLN A 216 19.13 -6.37 -3.17
CA GLN A 216 19.77 -5.22 -2.55
C GLN A 216 18.93 -4.73 -1.36
N ILE A 217 19.59 -4.22 -0.31
CA ILE A 217 18.94 -3.76 0.91
C ILE A 217 19.12 -2.25 1.05
N PHE A 218 18.03 -1.56 1.32
CA PHE A 218 17.94 -0.11 1.43
C PHE A 218 17.37 0.28 2.80
N ASN A 219 17.83 1.41 3.32
CA ASN A 219 17.41 1.98 4.59
C ASN A 219 16.64 3.29 4.35
N SER A 220 16.03 3.82 5.40
CA SER A 220 15.31 5.10 5.36
C SER A 220 16.12 6.21 4.70
N GLY A 221 15.50 6.92 3.76
CA GLY A 221 16.11 7.99 2.98
C GLY A 221 16.82 7.53 1.69
N ASP A 222 17.13 6.24 1.55
CA ASP A 222 17.74 5.71 0.33
C ASP A 222 16.76 5.76 -0.85
N GLN A 223 17.31 5.93 -2.06
CA GLN A 223 16.58 5.79 -3.32
C GLN A 223 16.69 4.34 -3.80
N LEU A 224 15.57 3.76 -4.23
CA LEU A 224 15.58 2.44 -4.85
C LEU A 224 16.13 2.51 -6.29
N PRO A 225 16.53 1.36 -6.88
CA PRO A 225 16.94 1.32 -8.28
C PRO A 225 15.81 1.75 -9.22
N THR A 226 16.18 2.28 -10.38
CA THR A 226 15.25 2.59 -11.47
C THR A 226 14.96 1.35 -12.32
N GLY A 227 13.92 1.39 -13.13
CA GLY A 227 13.50 0.34 -14.06
C GLY A 227 12.29 -0.46 -13.57
N PHE A 228 11.56 0.05 -12.57
CA PHE A 228 10.32 -0.53 -12.03
C PHE A 228 9.51 0.48 -11.20
#